data_AF-A0AAV4WQ51-F1
#
_entry.id   AF-A0AAV4WQ51-F1
#
_cell.length_a   1.000
_cell.length_b   1.000
_cell.length_c   1.000
_cell.angle_alpha   90.00
_cell.angle_beta   90.00
_cell.angle_gamma   90.00
#
_symmetry.space_group_name_H-M   'P 1'
#
loop_
_entity.id
_entity.type
_entity.pdbx_description
1 polymer ?
#
loop_
_entity_poly.entity_id
_entity_poly.type
_entity_poly.pdbx_seq_one_letter_code
_entity_poly.pdbx_strand_id
1 'polypeptide(L)'
;MRGDFETAQSVLPSVPWEQRTRVAHFLEKQGFKSQALAVSTDPDHKFELALQLGDLKVAYKLAKEAVSEQKWKRLSELALSKCEFQLAEECLHHAKDYGGLLLLATSSGNASMVEKLAQSSEAEGINNKEKALNMLVQSKRLPEAAFFARTYLPSQVSRIVKLWKENLKKTNEKASYALADPEEYENLFPNFNNVVKAEQYLKQNQIRQPASSFKVLSSAENNPVESMLEAEASGNFVYIPDDDATGSQHSLSEV
;
A
#
# COMPACT_ATOMS: atom_id res chain seq x y z
N MET A 1 -42.96 -25.29 1.52
CA MET A 1 -42.69 -26.39 0.56
C MET A 1 -42.47 -27.69 1.33
N ARG A 2 -42.84 -28.86 0.78
CA ARG A 2 -42.80 -30.16 1.48
C ARG A 2 -41.39 -30.71 1.77
N GLY A 3 -40.32 -30.08 1.27
CA GLY A 3 -38.94 -30.51 1.57
C GLY A 3 -38.49 -31.78 0.83
N ASP A 4 -39.26 -32.27 -0.14
CA ASP A 4 -38.91 -33.44 -0.94
C ASP A 4 -37.83 -33.09 -1.99
N PHE A 5 -36.57 -33.02 -1.57
CA PHE A 5 -35.45 -32.66 -2.44
C PHE A 5 -35.01 -33.79 -3.38
N GLU A 6 -35.18 -35.05 -2.99
CA GLU A 6 -34.81 -36.21 -3.82
C GLU A 6 -35.66 -36.29 -5.09
N THR A 7 -36.98 -36.04 -4.97
CA THR A 7 -37.89 -35.99 -6.12
C THR A 7 -37.64 -34.73 -6.97
N ALA A 8 -37.30 -33.60 -6.34
CA ALA A 8 -36.89 -32.42 -7.09
C ALA A 8 -35.62 -32.69 -7.90
N GLN A 9 -34.66 -33.43 -7.34
CA GLN A 9 -33.39 -33.73 -8.01
C GLN A 9 -33.53 -34.73 -9.16
N SER A 10 -34.49 -35.65 -9.11
CA SER A 10 -34.80 -36.52 -10.24
C SER A 10 -35.48 -35.78 -11.39
N VAL A 11 -36.18 -34.69 -11.11
CA VAL A 11 -36.90 -33.86 -12.11
C VAL A 11 -36.03 -32.69 -12.63
N LEU A 12 -34.96 -32.30 -11.92
CA LEU A 12 -34.03 -31.24 -12.36
C LEU A 12 -33.49 -31.41 -13.81
N PRO A 13 -33.17 -32.62 -14.30
CA PRO A 13 -32.71 -32.81 -15.68
C PRO A 13 -33.76 -32.43 -16.73
N SER A 14 -35.06 -32.50 -16.42
CA SER A 14 -36.13 -32.13 -17.36
C SER A 14 -36.33 -30.62 -17.46
N VAL A 15 -35.75 -29.83 -16.56
CA VAL A 15 -35.84 -28.37 -16.58
C VAL A 15 -34.84 -27.78 -17.59
N PRO A 16 -35.30 -26.94 -18.54
CA PRO A 16 -34.44 -26.27 -19.51
C PRO A 16 -33.34 -25.44 -18.84
N TRP A 17 -32.15 -25.40 -19.46
CA TRP A 17 -30.97 -24.72 -18.91
C TRP A 17 -31.23 -23.25 -18.54
N GLU A 18 -31.95 -22.52 -19.39
CA GLU A 18 -32.27 -21.10 -19.20
C GLU A 18 -33.10 -20.82 -17.93
N GLN A 19 -33.93 -21.80 -17.50
CA GLN A 19 -34.79 -21.62 -16.33
C GLN A 19 -34.09 -22.00 -15.03
N ARG A 20 -32.93 -22.66 -15.08
CA ARG A 20 -32.20 -23.12 -13.88
C ARG A 20 -31.77 -21.97 -12.98
N THR A 21 -31.36 -20.83 -13.55
CA THR A 21 -31.02 -19.63 -12.77
C THR A 21 -32.23 -19.06 -12.03
N ARG A 22 -33.43 -19.09 -12.65
CA ARG A 22 -34.68 -18.67 -11.98
C ARG A 22 -35.05 -19.60 -10.83
N VAL A 23 -34.89 -20.92 -11.03
CA VAL A 23 -35.10 -21.91 -9.97
C VAL A 23 -34.10 -21.71 -8.82
N ALA A 24 -32.83 -21.40 -9.13
CA ALA A 24 -31.82 -21.13 -8.12
C ALA A 24 -32.16 -19.89 -7.26
N HIS A 25 -32.57 -18.77 -7.87
CA HIS A 25 -33.03 -17.60 -7.12
C HIS A 25 -34.30 -17.88 -6.31
N PHE A 26 -35.20 -18.71 -6.84
CA PHE A 26 -36.37 -19.14 -6.08
C PHE A 26 -35.97 -19.94 -4.84
N LEU A 27 -35.04 -20.90 -4.96
CA LEU A 27 -34.51 -21.68 -3.85
C LEU A 27 -33.78 -20.81 -2.82
N GLU A 28 -33.01 -19.82 -3.28
CA GLU A 28 -32.33 -18.84 -2.41
C GLU A 28 -33.33 -18.04 -1.57
N LYS A 29 -34.40 -17.52 -2.18
CA LYS A 29 -35.48 -16.81 -1.46
C LYS A 29 -36.20 -17.67 -0.43
N GLN A 30 -36.27 -18.98 -0.66
CA GLN A 30 -36.84 -19.95 0.28
C GLN A 30 -35.84 -20.35 1.39
N GLY A 31 -34.58 -19.91 1.32
CA GLY A 31 -33.53 -20.23 2.30
C GLY A 31 -32.71 -21.48 1.98
N PHE A 32 -32.98 -22.17 0.89
CA PHE A 32 -32.30 -23.41 0.48
C PHE A 32 -31.04 -23.12 -0.36
N LYS A 33 -30.07 -22.46 0.27
CA LYS A 33 -28.85 -21.95 -0.40
C LYS A 33 -27.94 -23.06 -0.94
N SER A 34 -27.82 -24.19 -0.22
CA SER A 34 -27.01 -25.34 -0.63
C SER A 34 -27.52 -25.97 -1.93
N GLN A 35 -28.85 -26.11 -2.06
CA GLN A 35 -29.49 -26.62 -3.25
C GLN A 35 -29.44 -25.59 -4.39
N ALA A 36 -29.63 -24.30 -4.06
CA ALA A 36 -29.49 -23.22 -5.02
C ALA A 36 -28.10 -23.21 -5.68
N LEU A 37 -27.02 -23.47 -4.92
CA LEU A 37 -25.65 -23.55 -5.45
C LEU A 37 -25.51 -24.67 -6.50
N ALA A 38 -26.11 -25.83 -6.24
CA ALA A 38 -26.06 -26.98 -7.13
C ALA A 38 -26.87 -26.78 -8.43
N VAL A 39 -27.98 -26.04 -8.35
CA VAL A 39 -28.89 -25.78 -9.49
C VAL A 39 -28.44 -24.58 -10.31
N SER A 40 -27.80 -23.59 -9.67
CA SER A 40 -27.36 -22.38 -10.37
C SER A 40 -26.38 -22.73 -11.48
N THR A 41 -26.40 -21.94 -12.55
CA THR A 41 -25.54 -22.09 -13.72
C THR A 41 -24.62 -20.88 -13.88
N ASP A 42 -25.03 -19.74 -13.32
CA ASP A 42 -24.32 -18.48 -13.37
C ASP A 42 -23.15 -18.44 -12.36
N PRO A 43 -21.89 -18.22 -12.80
CA PRO A 43 -20.74 -18.17 -11.90
C PRO A 43 -20.82 -17.03 -10.87
N ASP A 44 -21.43 -15.89 -11.20
CA ASP A 44 -21.57 -14.76 -10.28
C ASP A 44 -22.54 -15.11 -9.14
N HIS A 45 -23.72 -15.62 -9.49
CA HIS A 45 -24.68 -16.09 -8.50
C HIS A 45 -24.14 -17.24 -7.65
N LYS A 46 -23.41 -18.19 -8.25
CA LYS A 46 -22.75 -19.28 -7.50
C LYS A 46 -21.73 -18.76 -6.50
N PHE A 47 -20.96 -17.75 -6.86
CA PHE A 47 -19.96 -17.17 -5.98
C PHE A 47 -20.62 -16.54 -4.75
N GLU A 48 -21.68 -15.74 -4.94
CA GLU A 48 -22.45 -15.16 -3.83
C GLU A 48 -23.09 -16.23 -2.95
N LEU A 49 -23.66 -17.28 -3.53
CA LEU A 49 -24.22 -18.41 -2.76
C LEU A 49 -23.14 -19.16 -1.97
N ALA A 50 -21.97 -19.38 -2.57
CA ALA A 50 -20.84 -20.03 -1.90
C ALA A 50 -20.33 -19.18 -0.72
N LEU A 51 -20.26 -17.85 -0.89
CA LEU A 51 -19.93 -16.94 0.20
C LEU A 51 -20.96 -17.00 1.33
N GLN A 52 -22.26 -16.96 1.00
CA GLN A 52 -23.33 -17.03 2.00
C GLN A 52 -23.37 -18.36 2.77
N LEU A 53 -22.99 -19.47 2.11
CA LEU A 53 -22.84 -20.78 2.74
C LEU A 53 -21.52 -20.91 3.53
N GLY A 54 -20.56 -20.02 3.26
CA GLY A 54 -19.20 -20.09 3.77
C GLY A 54 -18.38 -21.22 3.15
N ASP A 55 -18.73 -21.72 1.97
CA ASP A 55 -17.92 -22.74 1.28
C ASP A 55 -16.72 -22.08 0.58
N LEU A 56 -15.63 -21.96 1.33
CA LEU A 56 -14.39 -21.31 0.90
C LEU A 56 -13.75 -22.01 -0.30
N LYS A 57 -13.85 -23.34 -0.40
CA LYS A 57 -13.20 -24.12 -1.46
C LYS A 57 -13.86 -23.87 -2.81
N VAL A 58 -15.19 -23.84 -2.83
CA VAL A 58 -15.95 -23.53 -4.06
C VAL A 58 -15.77 -22.06 -4.42
N ALA A 59 -15.85 -21.16 -3.45
CA ALA A 59 -15.67 -19.73 -3.68
C ALA A 59 -14.27 -19.39 -4.23
N TYR A 60 -13.20 -20.04 -3.75
CA TYR A 60 -11.84 -19.87 -4.26
C TYR A 60 -11.70 -20.31 -5.73
N LYS A 61 -12.27 -21.46 -6.10
CA LYS A 61 -12.25 -21.93 -7.50
C LYS A 61 -12.94 -20.94 -8.43
N LEU A 62 -14.11 -20.45 -8.03
CA LEU A 62 -14.87 -19.46 -8.79
C LEU A 62 -14.16 -18.10 -8.87
N ALA A 63 -13.51 -17.66 -7.79
CA ALA A 63 -12.71 -16.43 -7.78
C ALA A 63 -11.50 -16.53 -8.72
N LYS A 64 -10.86 -17.71 -8.76
CA LYS A 64 -9.73 -18.00 -9.65
C LYS A 64 -10.12 -17.99 -11.13
N GLU A 65 -11.32 -18.46 -11.45
CA GLU A 65 -11.84 -18.41 -12.82
C GLU A 65 -12.23 -16.98 -13.24
N ALA A 66 -12.79 -16.19 -12.33
CA ALA A 66 -13.28 -14.84 -12.63
C ALA A 66 -12.20 -13.74 -12.63
N VAL A 67 -11.03 -13.98 -12.02
CA VAL A 67 -9.88 -13.06 -11.93
C VAL A 67 -10.29 -11.59 -11.65
N SER A 68 -11.17 -11.40 -10.66
CA SER A 68 -11.69 -10.08 -10.28
C SER A 68 -11.23 -9.71 -8.88
N GLU A 69 -10.58 -8.55 -8.73
CA GLU A 69 -10.06 -8.04 -7.46
C GLU A 69 -11.15 -7.90 -6.38
N GLN A 70 -12.35 -7.45 -6.77
CA GLN A 70 -13.48 -7.29 -5.85
C GLN A 70 -13.97 -8.62 -5.27
N LYS A 71 -13.97 -9.70 -6.08
CA LYS A 71 -14.34 -11.05 -5.62
C LYS A 71 -13.29 -11.60 -4.67
N TRP A 72 -12.02 -11.40 -4.96
CA TRP A 72 -10.93 -11.79 -4.05
C TRP A 72 -11.03 -11.07 -2.71
N LYS A 73 -11.38 -9.78 -2.71
CA LYS A 73 -11.61 -9.02 -1.48
C LYS A 73 -12.76 -9.59 -0.65
N ARG A 74 -13.93 -9.83 -1.25
CA ARG A 74 -15.06 -10.47 -0.54
C ARG A 74 -14.72 -11.86 0.00
N LEU A 75 -13.99 -12.66 -0.77
CA LEU A 75 -13.53 -13.98 -0.33
C LEU A 75 -12.55 -13.87 0.85
N SER A 76 -11.67 -12.88 0.84
CA SER A 76 -10.73 -12.63 1.94
C SER A 76 -11.44 -12.25 3.24
N GLU A 77 -12.49 -11.42 3.17
CA GLU A 77 -13.31 -11.05 4.33
C GLU A 77 -13.99 -12.28 4.94
N LEU A 78 -14.55 -13.16 4.09
CA LEU A 78 -15.12 -14.43 4.52
C LEU A 78 -14.06 -15.35 5.14
N ALA A 79 -12.90 -15.50 4.51
CA ALA A 79 -11.80 -16.33 5.02
C ALA A 79 -11.31 -15.83 6.40
N LEU A 80 -11.18 -14.52 6.57
CA LEU A 80 -10.87 -13.89 7.85
C LEU A 80 -11.95 -14.15 8.90
N SER A 81 -13.23 -14.07 8.54
CA SER A 81 -14.34 -14.38 9.47
C SER A 81 -14.33 -15.84 9.96
N LYS A 82 -13.78 -16.75 9.16
CA LYS A 82 -13.61 -18.17 9.48
C LYS A 82 -12.25 -18.52 10.08
N CYS A 83 -11.40 -17.51 10.33
CA CYS A 83 -10.03 -17.66 10.82
C CYS A 83 -9.12 -18.51 9.91
N GLU A 84 -9.41 -18.59 8.60
CA GLU A 84 -8.53 -19.23 7.62
C GLU A 84 -7.51 -18.22 7.08
N PHE A 85 -6.50 -17.90 7.90
CA PHE A 85 -5.52 -16.85 7.61
C PHE A 85 -4.65 -17.12 6.37
N GLN A 86 -4.30 -18.39 6.11
CA GLN A 86 -3.50 -18.77 4.94
C GLN A 86 -4.23 -18.46 3.63
N LEU A 87 -5.52 -18.81 3.57
CA LEU A 87 -6.35 -18.51 2.40
C LEU A 87 -6.59 -17.00 2.27
N ALA A 88 -6.80 -16.31 3.39
CA ALA A 88 -6.96 -14.86 3.40
C ALA A 88 -5.72 -14.14 2.85
N GLU A 89 -4.51 -14.57 3.21
CA GLU A 89 -3.25 -14.03 2.68
C GLU A 89 -3.19 -14.13 1.14
N GLU A 90 -3.45 -15.32 0.60
CA GLU A 90 -3.47 -15.53 -0.86
C GLU A 90 -4.53 -14.66 -1.54
N CYS A 91 -5.74 -14.61 -0.98
CA CYS A 91 -6.84 -13.81 -1.53
C CYS A 91 -6.51 -12.32 -1.52
N LEU A 92 -5.94 -11.80 -0.43
CA LEU A 92 -5.56 -10.39 -0.31
C LEU A 92 -4.42 -10.02 -1.28
N HIS A 93 -3.47 -10.95 -1.52
CA HIS A 93 -2.42 -10.77 -2.52
C HIS A 93 -3.02 -10.68 -3.94
N HIS A 94 -3.98 -11.54 -4.28
CA HIS A 94 -4.70 -11.46 -5.55
C HIS A 94 -5.61 -10.24 -5.67
N ALA A 95 -6.16 -9.75 -4.56
CA ALA A 95 -6.97 -8.54 -4.51
C ALA A 95 -6.13 -7.25 -4.53
N LYS A 96 -4.79 -7.34 -4.45
CA LYS A 96 -3.87 -6.21 -4.26
C LYS A 96 -4.25 -5.31 -3.07
N ASP A 97 -4.84 -5.89 -2.03
CA ASP A 97 -5.23 -5.15 -0.84
C ASP A 97 -4.05 -5.08 0.15
N TYR A 98 -3.14 -4.15 -0.11
CA TYR A 98 -1.95 -3.94 0.71
C TYR A 98 -2.27 -3.51 2.14
N GLY A 99 -3.39 -2.81 2.35
CA GLY A 99 -3.84 -2.41 3.68
C GLY A 99 -4.24 -3.63 4.51
N GLY A 100 -5.04 -4.52 3.93
CA GLY A 100 -5.41 -5.79 4.55
C GLY A 100 -4.20 -6.71 4.81
N LEU A 101 -3.30 -6.82 3.84
CA LEU A 101 -2.05 -7.59 3.98
C LEU A 101 -1.17 -7.05 5.11
N LEU A 102 -0.99 -5.73 5.19
CA LEU A 102 -0.18 -5.10 6.24
C LEU A 102 -0.76 -5.39 7.62
N LEU A 103 -2.09 -5.27 7.77
CA LEU A 103 -2.77 -5.55 9.03
C LEU A 103 -2.59 -7.01 9.44
N LEU A 104 -2.77 -7.95 8.50
CA LEU A 104 -2.60 -9.39 8.76
C LEU A 104 -1.15 -9.73 9.12
N ALA A 105 -0.18 -9.19 8.36
CA ALA A 105 1.25 -9.44 8.57
C ALA A 105 1.75 -8.85 9.90
N THR A 106 1.31 -7.65 10.25
CA THR A 106 1.70 -6.98 11.50
C THR A 106 1.05 -7.66 12.70
N SER A 107 -0.22 -8.05 12.60
CA SER A 107 -0.93 -8.73 13.69
C SER A 107 -0.38 -10.13 13.96
N SER A 108 0.08 -10.83 12.91
CA SER A 108 0.72 -12.15 13.03
C SER A 108 2.21 -12.09 13.38
N GLY A 109 2.83 -10.91 13.33
CA GLY A 109 4.28 -10.75 13.51
C GLY A 109 5.12 -11.44 12.43
N ASN A 110 4.55 -11.68 11.24
CA ASN A 110 5.24 -12.39 10.18
C ASN A 110 6.16 -11.45 9.38
N ALA A 111 7.43 -11.37 9.79
CA ALA A 111 8.43 -10.52 9.15
C ALA A 111 8.62 -10.81 7.65
N SER A 112 8.55 -12.10 7.25
CA SER A 112 8.73 -12.49 5.85
C SER A 112 7.61 -11.98 4.95
N MET A 113 6.38 -11.94 5.48
CA MET A 113 5.22 -11.43 4.78
C MET A 113 5.29 -9.90 4.63
N VAL A 114 5.72 -9.19 5.69
CA VAL A 114 5.95 -7.74 5.64
C VAL A 114 7.03 -7.39 4.61
N GLU A 115 8.08 -8.18 4.51
CA GLU A 115 9.15 -7.97 3.53
C GLU A 115 8.69 -8.16 2.09
N LYS A 116 7.96 -9.24 1.80
CA LYS A 116 7.36 -9.45 0.47
C LYS A 116 6.37 -8.34 0.13
N LEU A 117 5.55 -7.93 1.09
CA LEU A 117 4.62 -6.80 0.95
C LEU A 117 5.37 -5.51 0.62
N ALA A 118 6.49 -5.23 1.30
CA ALA A 118 7.32 -4.07 1.05
C ALA A 118 7.89 -4.07 -0.37
N GLN A 119 8.40 -5.22 -0.85
CA GLN A 119 8.90 -5.37 -2.22
C GLN A 119 7.81 -5.17 -3.27
N SER A 120 6.63 -5.79 -3.10
CA SER A 120 5.48 -5.60 -4.00
C SER A 120 4.98 -4.15 -3.99
N SER A 121 4.93 -3.54 -2.80
CA SER A 121 4.54 -2.13 -2.64
C SER A 121 5.56 -1.17 -3.24
N GLU A 122 6.86 -1.51 -3.22
CA GLU A 122 7.92 -0.70 -3.83
C GLU A 122 7.86 -0.76 -5.36
N ALA A 123 7.61 -1.95 -5.92
CA ALA A 123 7.37 -2.15 -7.34
C ALA A 123 6.20 -1.30 -7.82
N GLU A 124 5.07 -1.32 -7.10
CA GLU A 124 3.91 -0.46 -7.39
C GLU A 124 4.08 1.00 -6.93
N GLY A 125 5.12 1.30 -6.15
CA GLY A 125 5.52 2.65 -5.75
C GLY A 125 4.82 3.26 -4.54
N ILE A 126 4.13 2.45 -3.74
CA ILE A 126 3.25 2.86 -2.63
C ILE A 126 4.04 3.36 -1.41
N ASN A 127 5.27 2.88 -1.20
CA ASN A 127 6.12 3.27 -0.05
C ASN A 127 7.40 4.04 -0.41
N ASN A 128 7.54 4.46 -1.66
CA ASN A 128 8.72 5.20 -2.07
C ASN A 128 8.48 6.71 -1.83
N LYS A 129 9.21 7.28 -0.88
CA LYS A 129 9.12 8.70 -0.51
C LYS A 129 9.38 9.63 -1.70
N GLU A 130 10.29 9.24 -2.61
CA GLU A 130 10.58 10.00 -3.83
C GLU A 130 9.41 9.91 -4.83
N LYS A 131 8.79 8.73 -4.99
CA LYS A 131 7.59 8.59 -5.83
C LYS A 131 6.42 9.39 -5.28
N ALA A 132 6.20 9.38 -3.97
CA ALA A 132 5.17 10.20 -3.32
C ALA A 132 5.40 11.70 -3.57
N LEU A 133 6.65 12.14 -3.46
CA LEU A 133 7.03 13.52 -3.74
C LEU A 133 6.80 13.89 -5.21
N ASN A 134 7.18 13.02 -6.15
CA ASN A 134 6.93 13.20 -7.58
C ASN A 134 5.42 13.24 -7.88
N MET A 135 4.60 12.43 -7.21
CA MET A 135 3.14 12.44 -7.37
C MET A 135 2.52 13.77 -6.91
N LEU A 136 3.02 14.36 -5.82
CA LEU A 136 2.58 15.69 -5.35
C LEU A 136 2.95 16.79 -6.35
N VAL A 137 4.14 16.72 -6.93
CA VAL A 137 4.59 17.64 -7.98
C VAL A 137 3.72 17.49 -9.23
N GLN A 138 3.45 16.27 -9.69
CA GLN A 138 2.57 15.99 -10.84
C GLN A 138 1.14 16.48 -10.60
N SER A 139 0.63 16.33 -9.39
CA SER A 139 -0.69 16.82 -8.98
C SER A 139 -0.75 18.34 -8.78
N LYS A 140 0.35 19.06 -9.03
CA LYS A 140 0.51 20.52 -8.85
C LYS A 140 0.28 21.00 -7.41
N ARG A 141 0.39 20.12 -6.41
CA ARG A 141 0.27 20.44 -4.97
C ARG A 141 1.65 20.80 -4.40
N LEU A 142 2.24 21.86 -4.94
CA LEU A 142 3.64 22.26 -4.65
C LEU A 142 3.91 22.69 -3.20
N PRO A 143 3.01 23.42 -2.50
CA PRO A 143 3.23 23.76 -1.09
C PRO A 143 3.33 22.51 -0.21
N GLU A 144 2.47 21.52 -0.45
CA GLU A 144 2.48 20.25 0.29
C GLU A 144 3.71 19.42 -0.03
N ALA A 145 4.14 19.40 -1.29
CA ALA A 145 5.40 18.79 -1.70
C ALA A 145 6.60 19.41 -0.96
N ALA A 146 6.62 20.75 -0.81
CA ALA A 146 7.69 21.45 -0.09
C ALA A 146 7.71 21.08 1.41
N PHE A 147 6.55 20.99 2.06
CA PHE A 147 6.46 20.51 3.43
C PHE A 147 6.92 19.05 3.56
N PHE A 148 6.48 18.18 2.65
CA PHE A 148 6.87 16.76 2.65
C PHE A 148 8.38 16.57 2.47
N ALA A 149 8.99 17.31 1.52
CA ALA A 149 10.42 17.28 1.33
C ALA A 149 11.16 17.77 2.57
N ARG A 150 10.74 18.90 3.17
CA ARG A 150 11.38 19.41 4.38
C ARG A 150 11.40 18.39 5.53
N THR A 151 10.37 17.57 5.67
CA THR A 151 10.27 16.59 6.76
C THR A 151 10.96 15.25 6.45
N TYR A 152 10.92 14.78 5.20
CA TYR A 152 11.35 13.42 4.86
C TYR A 152 12.53 13.34 3.90
N LEU A 153 12.74 14.35 3.04
CA LEU A 153 13.78 14.44 2.00
C LEU A 153 14.31 15.88 1.88
N PRO A 154 15.04 16.39 2.90
CA PRO A 154 15.52 17.78 2.92
C PRO A 154 16.39 18.13 1.71
N SER A 155 17.16 17.16 1.16
CA SER A 155 17.92 17.31 -0.09
C SER A 155 17.10 17.81 -1.29
N GLN A 156 15.81 17.47 -1.37
CA GLN A 156 14.97 17.83 -2.52
C GLN A 156 14.19 19.15 -2.33
N VAL A 157 14.32 19.82 -1.19
CA VAL A 157 13.57 21.04 -0.86
C VAL A 157 13.84 22.15 -1.86
N SER A 158 15.11 22.45 -2.16
CA SER A 158 15.49 23.52 -3.09
C SER A 158 14.88 23.31 -4.48
N ARG A 159 14.87 22.07 -4.98
CA ARG A 159 14.24 21.71 -6.26
C ARG A 159 12.75 22.06 -6.28
N ILE A 160 12.02 21.74 -5.22
CA ILE A 160 10.57 21.93 -5.16
C ILE A 160 10.22 23.40 -4.96
N VAL A 161 10.96 24.14 -4.14
CA VAL A 161 10.70 25.58 -3.94
C VAL A 161 10.95 26.35 -5.24
N LYS A 162 11.96 25.97 -6.04
CA LYS A 162 12.15 26.52 -7.40
C LYS A 162 10.94 26.26 -8.30
N LEU A 163 10.43 25.03 -8.37
CA LEU A 163 9.21 24.70 -9.11
C LEU A 163 7.98 25.45 -8.59
N TRP A 164 7.89 25.64 -7.28
CA TRP A 164 6.81 26.39 -6.64
C TRP A 164 6.86 27.88 -6.97
N LYS A 165 8.04 28.51 -6.93
CA LYS A 165 8.28 29.89 -7.37
C LYS A 165 7.86 30.08 -8.82
N GLU A 166 8.25 29.17 -9.73
CA GLU A 166 7.86 29.23 -11.15
C GLU A 166 6.35 29.14 -11.36
N ASN A 167 5.67 28.28 -10.60
CA ASN A 167 4.22 28.16 -10.68
C ASN A 167 3.52 29.40 -10.13
N LEU A 168 3.99 29.95 -9.00
CA LEU A 168 3.45 31.16 -8.40
C LEU A 168 3.70 32.40 -9.24
N LYS A 169 4.84 32.52 -9.94
CA LYS A 169 5.08 33.65 -10.85
C LYS A 169 3.97 33.82 -11.89
N LYS A 170 3.31 32.72 -12.30
CA LYS A 170 2.18 32.75 -13.25
C LYS A 170 0.90 33.32 -12.64
N THR A 171 0.69 33.16 -11.33
CA THR A 171 -0.53 33.60 -10.63
C THR A 171 -0.33 34.92 -9.90
N ASN A 172 0.77 35.06 -9.16
CA ASN A 172 1.15 36.27 -8.43
C ASN A 172 2.68 36.36 -8.25
N GLU A 173 3.28 37.34 -8.92
CA GLU A 173 4.72 37.58 -8.87
C GLU A 173 5.21 37.95 -7.46
N LYS A 174 4.45 38.76 -6.71
CA LYS A 174 4.84 39.19 -5.34
C LYS A 174 4.90 38.01 -4.37
N ALA A 175 3.99 37.05 -4.50
CA ALA A 175 3.98 35.85 -3.67
C ALA A 175 5.18 34.94 -3.96
N SER A 176 5.69 34.95 -5.20
CA SER A 176 6.88 34.16 -5.56
C SER A 176 8.16 34.67 -4.89
N TYR A 177 8.32 35.99 -4.73
CA TYR A 177 9.47 36.59 -4.03
C TYR A 177 9.44 36.39 -2.52
N ALA A 178 8.28 36.05 -1.94
CA ALA A 178 8.15 35.75 -0.51
C ALA A 178 8.70 34.36 -0.15
N LEU A 179 8.94 33.49 -1.15
CA LEU A 179 9.54 32.18 -0.93
C LEU A 179 11.07 32.30 -0.94
N ALA A 180 11.69 31.92 0.18
CA ALA A 180 13.13 31.82 0.30
C ALA A 180 13.59 30.37 0.02
N ASP A 181 14.64 30.22 -0.80
CA ASP A 181 15.27 28.92 -1.03
C ASP A 181 16.37 28.69 0.03
N PRO A 182 16.48 27.48 0.61
CA PRO A 182 17.54 27.17 1.57
C PRO A 182 18.97 27.33 1.02
N GLU A 183 19.17 27.09 -0.29
CA GLU A 183 20.46 27.30 -0.98
C GLU A 183 20.81 28.79 -1.17
N GLU A 184 19.83 29.63 -1.49
CA GLU A 184 20.06 31.05 -1.79
C GLU A 184 20.19 31.89 -0.51
N TYR A 185 19.50 31.47 0.56
CA TYR A 185 19.36 32.22 1.79
C TYR A 185 19.66 31.37 3.03
N GLU A 186 20.86 30.81 3.09
CA GLU A 186 21.31 29.96 4.21
C GLU A 186 21.10 30.61 5.59
N ASN A 187 21.28 31.94 5.69
CA ASN A 187 21.06 32.72 6.91
C ASN A 187 19.63 32.62 7.47
N LEU A 188 18.63 32.37 6.62
CA LEU A 188 17.23 32.23 7.04
C LEU A 188 16.89 30.80 7.52
N PHE A 189 17.76 29.83 7.26
CA PHE A 189 17.54 28.41 7.56
C PHE A 189 18.66 27.85 8.44
N PRO A 190 18.72 28.24 9.73
CA PRO A 190 19.69 27.68 10.65
C PRO A 190 19.51 26.16 10.77
N ASN A 191 20.64 25.44 10.85
CA ASN A 191 20.72 23.97 10.94
C ASN A 191 20.30 23.17 9.70
N PHE A 192 19.99 23.80 8.56
CA PHE A 192 19.57 23.07 7.37
C PHE A 192 20.64 22.10 6.84
N ASN A 193 21.91 22.51 6.81
CA ASN A 193 23.02 21.62 6.42
C ASN A 193 23.14 20.40 7.34
N ASN A 194 22.93 20.58 8.64
CA ASN A 194 22.96 19.46 9.60
C ASN A 194 21.80 18.48 9.33
N VAL A 195 20.64 18.98 8.90
CA VAL A 195 19.48 18.15 8.54
C VAL A 195 19.72 17.37 7.25
N VAL A 196 20.38 17.97 6.25
CA VAL A 196 20.80 17.26 5.01
C VAL A 196 21.82 16.17 5.33
N LYS A 197 22.83 16.48 6.16
CA LYS A 197 23.80 15.48 6.64
C LYS A 197 23.12 14.34 7.41
N ALA A 198 22.16 14.67 8.27
CA ALA A 198 21.40 13.68 9.04
C ALA A 198 20.55 12.78 8.14
N GLU A 199 20.03 13.28 7.01
CA GLU A 199 19.35 12.46 6.01
C GLU A 199 20.27 11.35 5.48
N GLN A 200 21.50 11.70 5.10
CA GLN A 200 22.48 10.74 4.59
C GLN A 200 22.93 9.74 5.67
N TYR A 201 23.15 10.22 6.89
CA TYR A 201 23.46 9.35 8.05
C TYR A 201 22.35 8.33 8.31
N LEU A 202 21.08 8.74 8.28
CA LEU A 202 19.94 7.84 8.46
C LEU A 202 19.78 6.84 7.31
N LYS A 203 20.12 7.20 6.06
CA LYS A 203 20.12 6.25 4.94
C LYS A 203 21.18 5.17 5.14
N GLN A 204 22.37 5.53 5.62
CA GLN A 204 23.48 4.59 5.85
C GLN A 204 23.25 3.67 7.06
N ASN A 205 22.61 4.19 8.11
CA ASN A 205 22.39 3.47 9.37
C ASN A 205 20.99 2.87 9.54
N GLN A 206 20.25 2.65 8.44
CA GLN A 206 19.00 1.90 8.45
C GLN A 206 19.25 0.40 8.71
N ILE A 207 19.55 0.06 9.96
CA ILE A 207 19.73 -1.32 10.39
C ILE A 207 18.37 -1.81 10.91
N ARG A 208 17.87 -2.92 10.34
CA ARG A 208 16.69 -3.60 10.88
C ARG A 208 17.05 -4.21 12.23
N GLN A 209 16.54 -3.60 13.29
CA GLN A 209 16.75 -4.05 14.65
C GLN A 209 15.42 -4.58 15.22
N PRO A 210 15.42 -5.66 16.01
CA PRO A 210 14.20 -6.15 16.66
C PRO A 210 13.60 -5.07 17.58
N ALA A 211 12.27 -5.00 17.67
CA ALA A 211 11.57 -4.02 18.51
C ALA A 211 12.08 -3.98 19.97
N SER A 212 12.48 -5.13 20.52
CA SER A 212 13.03 -5.27 21.89
C SER A 212 14.38 -4.58 22.10
N SER A 213 15.12 -4.30 21.03
CA SER A 213 16.44 -3.67 21.09
C SER A 213 16.36 -2.14 21.03
N PHE A 214 15.21 -1.59 20.64
CA PHE A 214 14.98 -0.15 20.69
C PHE A 214 14.85 0.30 22.13
N LYS A 215 15.71 1.23 22.54
CA LYS A 215 15.54 1.94 23.81
C LYS A 215 14.25 2.75 23.72
N VAL A 216 13.40 2.64 24.76
CA VAL A 216 12.25 3.52 24.93
C VAL A 216 12.79 4.91 25.28
N LEU A 217 13.04 5.72 24.26
CA LEU A 217 13.51 7.09 24.38
C LEU A 217 12.30 8.02 24.37
N SER A 218 12.32 9.07 25.20
CA SER A 218 11.32 10.13 25.13
C SER A 218 11.46 10.88 23.79
N SER A 219 10.39 11.50 23.30
CA SER A 219 10.41 12.20 22.00
C SER A 219 11.45 13.34 21.93
N ALA A 220 11.95 13.81 23.07
CA ALA A 220 13.00 14.82 23.16
C ALA A 220 14.42 14.25 23.03
N GLU A 221 14.62 12.95 23.32
CA GLU A 221 15.94 12.28 23.32
C GLU A 221 16.26 11.62 21.98
N ASN A 222 15.28 11.53 21.07
CA ASN A 222 15.44 11.00 19.71
C ASN A 222 15.70 12.12 18.70
N ASN A 223 16.81 12.86 18.85
CA ASN A 223 17.21 13.85 17.87
C ASN A 223 18.22 13.26 16.87
N PRO A 224 17.82 12.91 15.63
CA PRO A 224 18.73 12.31 14.66
C PRO A 224 19.90 13.22 14.27
N VAL A 225 19.74 14.53 14.43
CA VAL A 225 20.81 15.50 14.17
C VAL A 225 21.92 15.41 15.22
N GLU A 226 21.58 15.23 16.49
CA GLU A 226 22.57 15.09 17.57
C GLU A 226 23.35 13.79 17.43
N SER A 227 22.66 12.67 17.16
CA SER A 227 23.33 11.39 16.89
C SER A 227 24.27 11.44 15.69
N MET A 228 23.91 12.21 14.66
CA MET A 228 24.77 12.44 13.51
C MET A 228 25.99 13.28 13.88
N LEU A 229 25.85 14.34 14.70
CA LEU A 229 26.96 15.17 15.15
C LEU A 229 27.96 14.36 16.00
N GLU A 230 27.48 13.47 16.86
CA GLU A 230 28.30 12.53 17.61
C GLU A 230 29.03 11.53 16.70
N ALA A 231 28.37 11.06 15.64
CA ALA A 231 28.98 10.17 14.65
C ALA A 231 30.06 10.86 13.80
N GLU A 232 29.86 12.13 13.45
CA GLU A 232 30.85 12.96 12.75
C GLU A 232 32.05 13.25 13.67
N ALA A 233 31.80 13.59 14.94
CA ALA A 233 32.84 13.83 15.94
C ALA A 233 33.68 12.57 16.27
N SER A 234 33.06 11.39 16.22
CA SER A 234 33.75 10.10 16.42
C SER A 234 34.42 9.54 15.15
N GLY A 235 34.26 10.22 14.01
CA GLY A 235 34.82 9.77 12.72
C GLY A 235 34.11 8.55 12.11
N ASN A 236 32.96 8.15 12.65
CA ASN A 236 32.15 7.04 12.15
C ASN A 236 31.24 7.42 10.97
N PHE A 237 31.11 8.72 10.69
CA PHE A 237 30.35 9.26 9.56
C PHE A 237 31.13 10.36 8.85
N VAL A 238 31.19 10.27 7.52
CA VAL A 238 31.75 11.31 6.64
C VAL A 238 30.67 11.71 5.66
N TYR A 239 30.29 12.98 5.67
CA TYR A 239 29.33 13.54 4.71
C TYR A 239 29.96 13.59 3.31
N ILE A 240 29.21 13.12 2.31
CA ILE A 240 29.62 13.20 0.90
C ILE A 240 28.66 14.19 0.23
N PRO A 241 29.14 15.37 -0.21
CA PRO A 241 28.32 16.34 -0.95
C PRO A 241 27.85 15.75 -2.29
N ASP A 242 26.62 16.09 -2.70
CA ASP A 242 26.02 15.59 -3.95
C ASP A 242 26.77 15.99 -5.23
N ASP A 243 27.74 16.92 -5.18
CA ASP A 243 28.57 17.28 -6.34
C ASP A 243 29.51 16.14 -6.79
N ASP A 244 29.92 15.25 -5.87
CA ASP A 244 30.76 14.07 -6.19
C ASP A 244 29.93 12.85 -6.64
N ALA A 245 28.59 12.92 -6.57
CA ALA A 245 27.67 11.86 -7.04
C ALA A 245 27.35 11.93 -8.55
N THR A 246 28.19 12.63 -9.34
CA THR A 246 28.15 12.60 -10.81
C THR A 246 28.61 11.27 -11.42
N GLY A 247 28.90 10.25 -10.59
CA GLY A 247 29.19 8.87 -11.03
C GLY A 247 27.97 7.94 -11.17
N SER A 248 26.77 8.31 -10.71
CA SER A 248 25.57 7.46 -10.77
C SER A 248 24.39 8.11 -11.50
N GLN A 249 24.66 8.73 -12.66
CA GLN A 249 23.64 9.08 -13.65
C GLN A 249 23.21 7.91 -14.55
N HIS A 250 23.55 6.66 -14.21
CA HIS A 250 23.01 5.48 -14.89
C HIS A 250 22.02 4.75 -14.00
N SER A 251 20.72 5.03 -14.19
CA SER A 251 19.63 4.03 -14.28
C SER A 251 18.23 4.61 -14.04
N LEU A 252 17.88 5.78 -14.59
CA LEU A 252 16.48 6.24 -14.58
C LEU A 252 16.01 6.83 -15.93
N SER A 253 16.74 6.52 -17.00
CA SER A 253 16.29 6.73 -18.38
C SER A 253 16.20 5.39 -19.09
N GLU A 254 15.26 4.54 -18.69
CA GLU A 254 14.65 3.55 -19.57
C GLU A 254 13.43 2.90 -18.89
N VAL A 255 12.36 2.81 -19.69
CA VAL A 255 11.01 2.27 -19.48
C VAL A 255 9.99 3.21 -18.83
#